data_AF-A0A3R6MZS2-F1
#
_entry.id   AF-A0A3R6MZS2-F1
#
_cell.length_a   1.000
_cell.length_b   1.000
_cell.length_c   1.000
_cell.angle_alpha   90.00
_cell.angle_beta   90.00
_cell.angle_gamma   90.00
#
_symmetry.space_group_name_H-M   'P 1'
#
loop_
_entity.id
_entity.type
_entity.pdbx_description
1 polymer ?
#
loop_
_entity_poly.entity_id
_entity_poly.type
_entity_poly.pdbx_seq_one_letter_code
_entity_poly.pdbx_strand_id
1 'polypeptide(L)' 'MHPRKKTIKELEKNGFIFKRHGASHDLYFQPNTKQTIPVKRHDFNEDDMRYIFKEANIEGGK' A
#
# COMPACT_ATOMS: atom_id res chain seq x y z
N MET A 1 -6.69 -6.96 13.52
CA MET A 1 -5.40 -6.65 12.82
C MET A 1 -5.42 -5.18 12.43
N HIS A 2 -4.31 -4.45 12.57
CA HIS A 2 -4.24 -3.04 12.18
C HIS A 2 -4.34 -2.90 10.64
N PRO A 3 -5.21 -2.04 10.09
CA PRO A 3 -5.48 -1.95 8.65
C PRO A 3 -4.21 -1.72 7.83
N ARG A 4 -3.34 -0.81 8.27
CA ARG A 4 -2.01 -0.56 7.64
C ARG A 4 -1.17 -1.83 7.48
N LYS A 5 -1.11 -2.69 8.49
CA LYS A 5 -0.32 -3.93 8.44
C LYS A 5 -0.90 -4.93 7.44
N LYS A 6 -2.24 -4.95 7.29
CA LYS A 6 -2.91 -5.77 6.26
C LYS A 6 -2.59 -5.22 4.86
N THR A 7 -2.67 -3.91 4.67
CA THR A 7 -2.34 -3.25 3.40
C THR A 7 -0.91 -3.54 2.95
N ILE A 8 0.08 -3.38 3.84
CA ILE A 8 1.49 -3.64 3.52
C ILE A 8 1.70 -5.09 3.10
N LYS A 9 1.16 -6.05 3.86
CA LYS A 9 1.27 -7.48 3.51
C LYS A 9 0.68 -7.79 2.15
N GLU A 10 -0.47 -7.20 1.82
CA GLU A 10 -1.13 -7.43 0.53
C GLU A 10 -0.35 -6.78 -0.61
N LEU A 11 0.18 -5.56 -0.42
CA LEU A 11 1.08 -4.92 -1.37
C LEU A 11 2.31 -5.80 -1.66
N GLU A 12 3.00 -6.27 -0.63
CA GLU A 12 4.17 -7.15 -0.76
C GLU A 12 3.83 -8.45 -1.51
N LYS A 13 2.69 -9.08 -1.17
CA LYS A 13 2.21 -10.29 -1.85
C LYS A 13 1.93 -10.06 -3.34
N ASN A 14 1.47 -8.87 -3.71
CA ASN A 14 1.22 -8.47 -5.10
C ASN A 14 2.48 -7.90 -5.79
N GLY A 15 3.66 -8.05 -5.18
CA GLY A 15 4.96 -7.70 -5.77
C GLY A 15 5.38 -6.24 -5.61
N PHE A 16 4.67 -5.45 -4.80
CA PHE A 16 5.15 -4.13 -4.43
C PHE A 16 6.30 -4.26 -3.44
N ILE A 17 7.39 -3.54 -3.71
CA ILE A 17 8.57 -3.49 -2.86
C ILE A 17 8.63 -2.17 -2.10
N PHE A 18 8.98 -2.22 -0.83
CA PHE A 18 9.27 -1.01 -0.08
C PHE A 18 10.47 -0.29 -0.72
N LYS A 19 10.27 0.96 -1.13
CA LYS A 19 11.27 1.75 -1.87
C LYS A 19 12.02 2.72 -0.96
N ARG A 20 11.28 3.52 -0.17
CA ARG A 20 11.88 4.48 0.77
C ARG A 20 10.88 4.99 1.79
N HIS A 21 11.43 5.47 2.90
CA HIS A 21 10.73 6.28 3.89
C HIS A 21 10.64 7.73 3.39
N GLY A 22 9.43 8.27 3.27
CA GLY A 22 9.18 9.71 3.22
C GLY A 22 9.00 10.27 4.63
N ALA A 23 8.63 11.56 4.72
CA ALA A 23 8.37 12.21 6.00
C ALA A 23 7.17 11.56 6.73
N SER A 24 5.99 11.56 6.09
CA SER A 24 4.74 11.01 6.67
C SER A 24 4.27 9.70 6.02
N HIS A 25 4.89 9.32 4.90
CA HIS A 25 4.47 8.19 4.08
C HIS A 25 5.63 7.25 3.79
N ASP A 26 5.32 5.98 3.60
CA ASP A 26 6.23 4.97 3.03
C ASP A 26 5.88 4.74 1.58
N LEU A 27 6.88 4.73 0.69
CA LEU A 27 6.64 4.50 -0.73
C LEU A 27 6.86 3.03 -1.07
N TYR A 28 5.86 2.43 -1.70
CA TYR A 28 5.91 1.08 -2.24
C TYR A 28 5.91 1.14 -3.76
N PHE A 29 6.80 0.42 -4.41
CA PHE A 29 7.00 0.45 -5.86
C PHE A 29 6.76 -0.93 -6.47
N GLN A 30 5.99 -0.99 -7.54
CA GLN A 30 5.79 -2.21 -8.32
C GLN A 30 6.71 -2.17 -9.55
N PRO A 31 7.73 -3.03 -9.66
CA PRO A 31 8.67 -3.01 -10.78
C PRO A 31 8.05 -3.37 -12.13
N ASN A 32 6.98 -4.17 -12.15
CA ASN A 32 6.33 -4.62 -13.39
C ASN A 32 5.51 -3.50 -14.04
N THR A 33 4.67 -2.83 -13.26
CA THR A 33 3.80 -1.73 -13.71
C THR A 33 4.45 -0.35 -13.59
N LYS A 34 5.63 -0.27 -12.96
CA LYS A 34 6.32 0.97 -12.58
C LYS A 34 5.50 1.88 -11.66
N GLN A 35 4.43 1.36 -11.06
CA GLN A 35 3.57 2.13 -10.16
C GLN A 35 4.25 2.38 -8.81
N THR A 36 3.99 3.54 -8.21
CA THR A 36 4.42 3.85 -6.84
C THR A 36 3.20 4.25 -6.02
N ILE A 37 3.01 3.61 -4.87
CA ILE A 37 1.90 3.86 -3.95
C ILE A 37 2.45 4.42 -2.63
N PRO A 38 1.98 5.60 -2.18
CA PRO A 38 2.28 6.12 -0.87
C PRO A 38 1.37 5.50 0.21
N VAL A 39 1.96 5.01 1.28
CA VAL A 39 1.26 4.43 2.44
C VAL A 39 1.48 5.32 3.66
N LYS A 40 0.42 5.92 4.22
CA LYS A 40 0.50 6.76 5.41
C LYS A 40 1.04 5.98 6.62
N ARG A 41 1.86 6.62 7.46
CA ARG A 41 2.30 6.06 8.74
C ARG A 41 1.31 6.29 9.88
N HIS A 42 0.65 7.45 9.86
CA HIS A 42 -0.26 7.93 10.90
C HIS A 42 -1.69 7.99 10.35
N ASP A 43 -2.67 7.93 11.25
CA ASP A 43 -4.11 8.07 10.96
C ASP A 43 -4.63 7.15 9.83
N PHE A 44 -4.00 5.98 9.66
CA PHE A 44 -4.32 5.03 8.61
C PHE A 44 -5.58 4.23 8.97
N ASN A 45 -6.65 4.40 8.19
CA ASN A 45 -7.93 3.75 8.40
C ASN A 45 -8.30 2.77 7.27
N GLU A 46 -9.52 2.22 7.31
CA GLU A 46 -9.98 1.26 6.30
C GLU A 46 -10.26 1.91 4.94
N ASP A 47 -10.58 3.21 4.89
CA ASP A 47 -10.80 3.91 3.62
C ASP A 47 -9.48 4.17 2.90
N ASP A 48 -8.40 4.52 3.63
CA ASP A 48 -7.05 4.57 3.08
C ASP A 48 -6.64 3.21 2.50
N MET A 49 -6.95 2.12 3.20
CA MET A 49 -6.72 0.76 2.71
C MET A 49 -7.48 0.47 1.42
N ARG A 50 -8.78 0.77 1.38
CA ARG A 50 -9.61 0.58 0.17
C ARG A 50 -9.08 1.39 -1.00
N TYR A 51 -8.69 2.64 -0.77
CA TYR A 51 -8.11 3.50 -1.79
C TYR A 51 -6.80 2.94 -2.33
N ILE A 52 -5.88 2.52 -1.45
CA ILE A 52 -4.61 1.91 -1.84
C ILE A 52 -4.82 0.65 -2.65
N PHE A 53 -5.75 -0.23 -2.28
CA PHE A 53 -6.02 -1.45 -3.05
C PHE A 53 -6.61 -1.15 -4.42
N LYS A 54 -7.50 -0.16 -4.50
CA LYS A 54 -8.01 0.32 -5.78
C LYS A 54 -6.89 0.88 -6.65
N GLU A 55 -6.01 1.70 -6.09
CA GLU A 55 -4.91 2.32 -6.82
C GLU A 55 -3.87 1.29 -7.26
N ALA A 56 -3.54 0.33 -6.39
CA ALA A 56 -2.64 -0.79 -6.66
C ALA A 56 -3.24 -1.85 -7.62
N ASN A 57 -4.49 -1.67 -8.05
CA ASN A 57 -5.25 -2.62 -8.86
C ASN A 57 -5.30 -4.04 -8.26
N ILE A 58 -5.40 -4.12 -6.93
CA ILE A 58 -5.51 -5.38 -6.20
C ILE A 58 -7.00 -5.67 -6.00
N GLU A 59 -7.55 -6.56 -6.83
CA GLU A 59 -8.91 -7.06 -6.68
C GLU A 59 -8.99 -8.06 -5.50
N GLY A 60 -8.98 -7.55 -4.27
CA GLY A 60 -8.95 -8.37 -3.05
C GLY A 60 -9.63 -7.74 -1.84
N GLY A 61 -10.48 -6.73 -2.06
CA GLY A 61 -11.25 -6.06 -1.01
C GLY A 61 -12.67 -6.61 -0.79
N LYS A 62 -12.92 -7.89 -1.08
CA LYS A 62 -14.15 -8.58 -0.69
C LYS A 62 -13.90 -9.46 0.53
#